data_AF-A0A0L6JJY5-F1
#
_entry.id   AF-A0A0L6JJY5-F1
#
_cell.length_a   1.000
_cell.length_b   1.000
_cell.length_c   1.000
_cell.angle_alpha   90.00
_cell.angle_beta   90.00
_cell.angle_gamma   90.00
#
_symmetry.space_group_name_H-M   'P 1'
#
loop_
_entity.id
_entity.type
_entity.pdbx_description
1 polymer ?
#
loop_
_entity_poly.entity_id
_entity_poly.type
_entity_poly.pdbx_seq_one_letter_code
_entity_poly.pdbx_strand_id
1 'polypeptide(L)'
;MELMPVKKYQKPKYPEKYIILENPELLKNIPNRWKKNAYVCIAASTLLAISFSGCEKMQNDNDKTSSIVDSIYSEAPLNIKLDKEDGLIPPVFKHGDGMGSFGCSSVVPPVFLSEEEAFKVVSDEADKYGIKFTKNDLVIKDMEVPSTFCYLDFNGENKKKVNSVNGDMTFDGYDKGKKIGFEFISKEDYVGWKVEQGYRSSVEEYLAYEAAEVLREGLVKKKADAAIGVFYDPMEPSPEKFKDNKIYDFTEEELRKEATDKLRGQVRDFLSWLKAQGII
;
A
#
# COMPACT_ATOMS: atom_id res chain seq x y z
N MET A 1 54.43 18.94 19.85
CA MET A 1 53.01 18.85 20.22
C MET A 1 52.68 17.36 20.30
N GLU A 2 52.46 16.84 21.50
CA GLU A 2 52.12 15.41 21.68
C GLU A 2 50.64 15.21 21.34
N LEU A 3 50.37 14.30 20.40
CA LEU A 3 49.02 13.93 19.99
C LEU A 3 48.46 12.92 20.99
N MET A 4 47.46 13.33 21.77
CA MET A 4 46.74 12.44 22.68
C MET A 4 45.35 12.08 22.12
N PRO A 5 44.88 10.82 22.30
CA PRO A 5 43.54 10.42 21.90
C PRO A 5 42.48 11.15 22.72
N VAL A 6 41.45 11.68 22.04
CA VAL A 6 40.31 12.35 22.69
C VAL A 6 39.46 11.30 23.41
N LYS A 7 39.50 11.29 24.74
CA LYS A 7 38.87 10.27 25.60
C LYS A 7 37.35 10.39 25.71
N LYS A 8 36.74 11.50 25.26
CA LYS A 8 35.29 11.71 25.24
C LYS A 8 34.89 12.43 23.96
N TYR A 9 34.15 11.74 23.11
CA TYR A 9 33.46 12.35 21.97
C TYR A 9 31.99 12.54 22.36
N GLN A 10 31.45 13.74 22.18
CA GLN A 10 30.01 13.93 22.30
C GLN A 10 29.31 13.14 21.18
N LYS A 11 28.09 12.65 21.46
CA LYS A 11 27.28 11.98 20.44
C LYS A 11 27.06 12.97 19.29
N PRO A 12 27.53 12.68 18.07
CA PRO A 12 27.40 13.61 16.96
C PRO A 12 25.91 13.89 16.71
N LYS A 13 25.56 15.17 16.61
CA LYS A 13 24.22 15.64 16.24
C LYS A 13 24.36 16.54 15.02
N TYR A 14 23.38 16.45 14.13
CA TYR A 14 23.29 17.39 13.02
C TYR A 14 23.03 18.81 13.56
N PRO A 15 23.61 19.84 12.92
CA PRO A 15 23.30 21.23 13.27
C PRO A 15 21.80 21.50 13.11
N GLU A 16 21.24 22.30 14.02
CA GLU A 16 19.85 22.73 13.93
C GLU A 16 19.68 23.72 12.78
N LYS A 17 18.53 23.68 12.09
CA LYS A 17 18.29 24.39 10.81
C LYS A 17 18.60 25.89 10.87
N TYR A 18 18.24 26.56 11.97
CA TYR A 18 18.48 28.00 12.12
C TYR A 18 19.97 28.35 12.17
N ILE A 19 20.82 27.49 12.73
CA ILE A 19 22.28 27.70 12.81
C ILE A 19 22.89 27.79 11.41
N ILE A 20 22.38 26.98 10.48
CA ILE A 20 22.83 26.95 9.08
C ILE A 20 22.30 28.17 8.31
N LEU A 21 21.06 28.60 8.56
CA LEU A 21 20.47 29.77 7.93
C LEU A 21 21.15 31.07 8.37
N GLU A 22 21.55 31.17 9.64
CA GLU A 22 22.30 32.30 10.18
C GLU A 22 23.77 32.29 9.73
N ASN A 23 24.32 31.12 9.39
CA ASN A 23 25.73 30.94 9.01
C ASN A 23 25.87 30.10 7.73
N PRO A 24 25.47 30.62 6.55
CA PRO A 24 25.50 29.88 5.29
C PRO A 24 26.91 29.45 4.87
N GLU A 25 27.95 30.11 5.39
CA GLU A 25 29.36 29.74 5.18
C GLU A 25 29.73 28.38 5.79
N LEU A 26 28.97 27.87 6.77
CA LEU A 26 29.17 26.53 7.33
C LEU A 26 29.04 25.43 6.26
N LEU A 27 28.18 25.63 5.26
CA LEU A 27 27.99 24.71 4.14
C LEU A 27 29.14 24.75 3.13
N LYS A 28 29.92 25.82 3.13
CA LYS A 28 31.08 26.00 2.23
C LYS A 28 32.38 25.45 2.82
N ASN A 29 32.34 25.02 4.08
CA ASN A 29 33.52 24.48 4.77
C ASN A 29 33.79 23.03 4.39
N ILE A 30 34.65 22.86 3.38
CA ILE A 30 35.27 21.56 3.10
C ILE A 30 36.26 21.22 4.23
N PRO A 31 36.20 20.02 4.84
CA PRO A 31 37.16 19.60 5.84
C PRO A 31 38.61 19.74 5.31
N ASN A 32 39.53 20.26 6.13
CA ASN A 32 40.93 20.48 5.71
C ASN A 32 41.64 19.20 5.23
N ARG A 33 41.19 18.03 5.67
CA ARG A 33 41.66 16.72 5.20
C ARG A 33 41.30 16.45 3.73
N TRP A 34 40.21 17.01 3.24
CA TRP A 34 39.69 16.81 1.88
C TRP A 34 40.24 17.85 0.92
N LYS A 35 40.47 19.08 1.38
CA LYS A 35 41.04 20.18 0.56
C LYS A 35 42.35 19.81 -0.16
N LYS A 36 43.15 18.90 0.42
CA LYS A 36 44.45 18.48 -0.12
C LYS A 36 44.41 17.15 -0.88
N ASN A 37 43.27 16.45 -0.88
CA ASN A 37 43.14 15.16 -1.52
C ASN A 37 42.32 15.30 -2.81
N ALA A 38 43.04 15.45 -3.93
CA ALA A 38 42.44 15.63 -5.25
C ALA A 38 41.45 14.51 -5.59
N TYR A 39 41.71 13.27 -5.17
CA TYR A 39 40.80 12.14 -5.42
C TYR A 39 39.46 12.29 -4.68
N VAL A 40 39.46 12.83 -3.45
CA VAL A 40 38.23 13.05 -2.70
C VAL A 40 37.41 14.18 -3.32
N CYS A 41 38.08 15.26 -3.76
CA CYS A 41 37.39 16.35 -4.47
C CYS A 41 36.83 15.88 -5.82
N ILE A 42 37.58 15.07 -6.56
CA ILE A 42 37.13 14.49 -7.83
C ILE A 42 35.94 13.56 -7.59
N ALA A 43 36.05 12.62 -6.64
CA ALA A 43 34.97 11.68 -6.32
C ALA A 43 33.69 12.39 -5.85
N ALA A 44 33.80 13.43 -5.02
CA ALA A 44 32.65 14.21 -4.58
C ALA A 44 32.02 15.02 -5.73
N SER A 45 32.86 15.59 -6.61
CA SER A 45 32.40 16.37 -7.77
C SER A 45 31.78 15.46 -8.83
N THR A 46 32.31 14.26 -9.07
CA THR A 46 31.70 13.29 -9.98
C THR A 46 30.41 12.74 -9.44
N LEU A 47 30.30 12.48 -8.13
CA LEU A 47 29.03 12.08 -7.52
C LEU A 47 27.95 13.15 -7.72
N LEU A 48 28.30 14.43 -7.47
CA LEU A 48 27.42 15.58 -7.73
C LEU A 48 27.06 15.73 -9.20
N ALA A 49 28.03 15.59 -10.11
CA ALA A 49 27.79 15.71 -11.55
C ALA A 49 26.88 14.59 -12.08
N ILE A 50 27.01 13.36 -11.56
CA ILE A 50 26.11 12.24 -11.87
C ILE A 50 24.70 12.54 -11.37
N SER A 51 24.55 13.14 -10.18
CA SER A 51 23.25 13.56 -9.65
C SER A 51 22.57 14.68 -10.46
N PHE A 52 23.33 15.48 -11.24
CA PHE A 52 22.78 16.57 -12.06
C PHE A 52 22.72 16.27 -13.57
N SER A 53 23.30 15.18 -14.06
CA SER A 53 23.34 14.85 -15.50
C SER A 53 22.19 13.94 -15.98
N GLY A 54 21.17 13.70 -15.15
CA GLY A 54 20.03 12.83 -15.47
C GLY A 54 18.93 13.46 -16.35
N CYS A 55 19.25 14.43 -17.22
CA CYS A 55 18.31 14.95 -18.22
C CYS A 55 18.78 14.56 -19.62
N GLU A 56 18.49 13.32 -20.01
CA GLU A 56 18.50 12.94 -21.42
C GLU A 56 17.10 13.19 -21.98
N LYS A 57 16.99 14.07 -22.99
CA LYS A 57 15.80 14.14 -23.83
C LYS A 57 15.79 12.89 -24.70
N MET A 58 14.97 11.90 -24.36
CA MET A 58 14.68 10.80 -25.28
C MET A 58 14.09 11.36 -26.58
N GLN A 59 14.76 11.09 -27.70
CA GLN A 59 14.16 11.21 -29.01
C GLN A 59 12.96 10.27 -29.08
N ASN A 60 11.81 10.82 -29.46
CA ASN A 60 10.61 10.08 -29.83
C ASN A 60 10.90 9.28 -31.10
N ASP A 61 11.33 8.03 -30.95
CA ASP A 61 11.03 7.00 -31.94
C ASP A 61 9.62 6.47 -31.65
N ASN A 62 8.63 7.25 -32.11
CA ASN A 62 7.28 6.78 -32.33
C ASN A 62 7.33 5.74 -33.45
N ASP A 63 7.41 4.46 -33.10
CA ASP A 63 6.78 3.34 -33.84
C ASP A 63 7.23 2.00 -33.25
N LYS A 64 6.55 1.55 -32.16
CA LYS A 64 6.22 0.13 -31.85
C LYS A 64 5.81 -0.17 -30.40
N THR A 65 5.76 0.82 -29.51
CA THR A 65 5.34 0.61 -28.10
C THR A 65 3.92 1.07 -27.77
N SER A 66 3.13 1.46 -28.79
CA SER A 66 1.73 1.88 -28.63
C SER A 66 0.74 0.74 -28.37
N SER A 67 1.15 -0.54 -28.33
CA SER A 67 0.19 -1.66 -28.24
C SER A 67 0.09 -2.35 -26.88
N ILE A 68 0.81 -1.88 -25.84
CA ILE A 68 0.77 -2.52 -24.50
C ILE A 68 0.09 -1.62 -23.47
N VAL A 69 0.15 -0.30 -23.63
CA VAL A 69 -0.42 0.65 -22.66
C VAL A 69 -1.93 0.86 -22.87
N ASP A 70 -2.41 0.74 -24.11
CA ASP A 70 -3.84 0.84 -24.45
C ASP A 70 -4.65 -0.39 -24.01
N SER A 71 -4.01 -1.51 -23.63
CA SER A 71 -4.73 -2.69 -23.13
C SER A 71 -5.00 -2.65 -21.62
N ILE A 72 -4.46 -1.66 -20.90
CA ILE A 72 -4.57 -1.57 -19.42
C ILE A 72 -5.59 -0.50 -19.01
N TYR A 73 -5.86 0.49 -19.85
CA TYR A 73 -6.87 1.53 -19.63
C TYR A 73 -8.05 1.38 -20.60
N SER A 74 -8.72 0.23 -20.55
CA SER A 74 -10.10 0.16 -21.00
C SER A 74 -10.98 0.61 -19.83
N GLU A 75 -11.53 1.82 -19.90
CA GLU A 75 -12.72 2.21 -19.14
C GLU A 75 -13.92 1.39 -19.66
N ALA A 76 -13.85 0.07 -19.48
CA ALA A 76 -15.00 -0.78 -19.60
C ALA A 76 -15.86 -0.53 -18.36
N PRO A 77 -17.16 -0.16 -18.50
CA PRO A 77 -18.05 -0.20 -17.37
C PRO A 77 -17.98 -1.60 -16.75
N LEU A 78 -17.73 -1.65 -15.44
CA LEU A 78 -17.65 -2.86 -14.64
C LEU A 78 -19.02 -3.56 -14.74
N ASN A 79 -19.15 -4.41 -15.75
CA ASN A 79 -20.35 -5.21 -15.97
C ASN A 79 -20.23 -6.39 -15.00
N ILE A 80 -20.47 -6.10 -13.71
CA ILE A 80 -20.59 -7.13 -12.68
C ILE A 80 -21.76 -8.00 -13.10
N LYS A 81 -21.46 -9.12 -13.77
CA LYS A 81 -22.39 -10.25 -13.80
C LYS A 81 -22.54 -10.70 -12.36
N LEU A 82 -23.60 -10.25 -11.71
CA LEU A 82 -24.09 -10.82 -10.47
C LEU A 82 -24.60 -12.22 -10.81
N ASP A 83 -23.68 -13.16 -11.01
CA ASP A 83 -24.04 -14.55 -11.17
C ASP A 83 -24.57 -15.01 -9.81
N LYS A 84 -25.83 -15.45 -9.79
CA LYS A 84 -26.54 -15.97 -8.60
C LYS A 84 -25.83 -17.16 -7.92
N GLU A 85 -24.71 -17.62 -8.46
CA GLU A 85 -23.94 -18.78 -7.98
C GLU A 85 -22.96 -18.43 -6.84
N ASP A 86 -22.58 -17.15 -6.66
CA ASP A 86 -21.62 -16.74 -5.62
C ASP A 86 -22.22 -16.66 -4.19
N GLY A 87 -23.52 -16.94 -4.06
CA GLY A 87 -24.19 -17.15 -2.78
C GLY A 87 -24.15 -15.93 -1.85
N LEU A 88 -23.71 -16.16 -0.61
CA LEU A 88 -23.63 -15.14 0.44
C LEU A 88 -22.37 -14.26 0.34
N ILE A 89 -21.49 -14.50 -0.63
CA ILE A 89 -20.20 -13.81 -0.73
C ILE A 89 -20.27 -12.73 -1.82
N PRO A 90 -20.31 -11.43 -1.45
CA PRO A 90 -20.30 -10.34 -2.42
C PRO A 90 -19.00 -10.31 -3.24
N PRO A 91 -18.98 -9.57 -4.37
CA PRO A 91 -17.73 -9.17 -4.99
C PRO A 91 -16.94 -8.23 -4.06
N VAL A 92 -15.64 -8.08 -4.31
CA VAL A 92 -14.85 -7.00 -3.70
C VAL A 92 -15.24 -5.69 -4.38
N PHE A 93 -15.72 -4.72 -3.62
CA PHE A 93 -16.15 -3.43 -4.16
C PHE A 93 -14.95 -2.51 -4.32
N LYS A 94 -14.54 -2.24 -5.56
CA LYS A 94 -13.31 -1.50 -5.84
C LYS A 94 -13.48 0.01 -5.57
N HIS A 95 -12.80 0.52 -4.54
CA HIS A 95 -12.58 1.95 -4.28
C HIS A 95 -11.09 2.18 -3.99
N GLY A 96 -10.40 2.77 -4.95
CA GLY A 96 -8.93 2.85 -4.98
C GLY A 96 -8.27 1.58 -5.51
N ASP A 97 -7.00 1.67 -5.87
CA ASP A 97 -6.30 0.56 -6.52
C ASP A 97 -5.75 -0.49 -5.54
N GLY A 98 -5.64 -0.16 -4.25
CA GLY A 98 -5.13 -1.07 -3.23
C GLY A 98 -3.63 -1.38 -3.37
N MET A 99 -2.92 -0.59 -4.18
CA MET A 99 -1.50 -0.76 -4.44
C MET A 99 -0.68 0.28 -3.68
N GLY A 100 0.17 -0.17 -2.77
CA GLY A 100 1.10 0.68 -2.02
C GLY A 100 2.55 0.27 -2.26
N SER A 101 3.48 1.23 -2.15
CA SER A 101 4.91 0.93 -2.13
C SER A 101 5.67 1.76 -1.12
N PHE A 102 6.54 1.12 -0.34
CA PHE A 102 7.32 1.75 0.73
C PHE A 102 8.81 1.44 0.57
N GLY A 103 9.65 2.47 0.41
CA GLY A 103 11.11 2.29 0.31
C GLY A 103 11.91 3.55 -0.05
N CYS A 104 13.20 3.36 -0.33
CA CYS A 104 14.23 4.42 -0.49
C CYS A 104 13.94 5.54 -1.51
N SER A 105 12.91 5.41 -2.34
CA SER A 105 12.47 6.44 -3.28
C SER A 105 10.95 6.47 -3.46
N SER A 106 10.18 6.16 -2.41
CA SER A 106 8.73 6.38 -2.44
C SER A 106 8.46 7.88 -2.50
N VAL A 107 7.98 8.36 -3.65
CA VAL A 107 7.68 9.78 -3.90
C VAL A 107 6.43 10.23 -3.13
N VAL A 108 5.55 9.30 -2.78
CA VAL A 108 4.43 9.48 -1.84
C VAL A 108 4.30 8.20 -1.01
N PRO A 109 4.62 8.21 0.30
CA PRO A 109 4.40 7.04 1.12
C PRO A 109 2.88 6.77 1.18
N PRO A 110 2.44 5.51 0.95
CA PRO A 110 1.04 5.16 1.16
C PRO A 110 0.65 5.46 2.60
N VAL A 111 -0.53 6.06 2.80
CA VAL A 111 -1.14 6.15 4.12
C VAL A 111 -1.95 4.88 4.32
N PHE A 112 -1.46 4.05 5.24
CA PHE A 112 -2.14 2.83 5.65
C PHE A 112 -3.17 3.17 6.74
N LEU A 113 -4.38 2.65 6.60
CA LEU A 113 -5.37 2.64 7.67
C LEU A 113 -5.04 1.52 8.64
N SER A 114 -5.13 1.79 9.95
CA SER A 114 -5.03 0.72 10.95
C SER A 114 -6.29 -0.14 10.94
N GLU A 115 -6.19 -1.39 11.39
CA GLU A 115 -7.34 -2.28 11.59
C GLU A 115 -8.40 -1.64 12.51
N GLU A 116 -7.99 -0.88 13.54
CA GLU A 116 -8.93 -0.15 14.40
C GLU A 116 -9.65 0.98 13.68
N GLU A 117 -8.95 1.74 12.84
CA GLU A 117 -9.54 2.79 12.00
C GLU A 117 -10.55 2.17 11.03
N ALA A 118 -10.14 1.10 10.34
CA ALA A 118 -11.00 0.37 9.41
C ALA A 118 -12.22 -0.23 10.12
N PHE A 119 -12.02 -0.94 11.23
CA PHE A 119 -13.10 -1.52 12.02
C PHE A 119 -14.11 -0.45 12.46
N LYS A 120 -13.63 0.73 12.87
CA LYS A 120 -14.50 1.84 13.24
C LYS A 120 -15.32 2.33 12.05
N VAL A 121 -14.71 2.53 10.88
CA VAL A 121 -15.41 2.98 9.66
C VAL A 121 -16.49 1.98 9.25
N VAL A 122 -16.14 0.69 9.22
CA VAL A 122 -17.05 -0.40 8.86
C VAL A 122 -18.20 -0.47 9.86
N SER A 123 -17.91 -0.43 11.16
CA SER A 123 -18.91 -0.50 12.23
C SER A 123 -19.85 0.72 12.22
N ASP A 124 -19.32 1.93 12.05
CA ASP A 124 -20.13 3.16 12.02
C ASP A 124 -21.14 3.16 10.85
N GLU A 125 -20.77 2.62 9.68
CA GLU A 125 -21.71 2.49 8.55
C GLU A 125 -22.70 1.35 8.75
N ALA A 126 -22.25 0.19 9.23
CA ALA A 126 -23.09 -0.98 9.44
C ALA A 126 -24.10 -0.80 10.59
N ASP A 127 -23.74 -0.04 11.62
CA ASP A 127 -24.59 0.32 12.75
C ASP A 127 -25.89 1.01 12.30
N LYS A 128 -25.86 1.77 11.20
CA LYS A 128 -27.04 2.45 10.62
C LYS A 128 -28.10 1.47 10.14
N TYR A 129 -27.71 0.22 9.89
CA TYR A 129 -28.57 -0.89 9.48
C TYR A 129 -28.80 -1.88 10.64
N GLY A 130 -28.44 -1.50 11.86
CA GLY A 130 -28.59 -2.31 13.05
C GLY A 130 -27.63 -3.51 13.12
N ILE A 131 -26.62 -3.59 12.26
CA ILE A 131 -25.59 -4.63 12.27
C ILE A 131 -24.57 -4.28 13.36
N LYS A 132 -24.24 -5.23 14.24
CA LYS A 132 -23.33 -5.02 15.36
C LYS A 132 -22.19 -6.03 15.32
N PHE A 133 -21.01 -5.57 14.91
CA PHE A 133 -19.84 -6.42 14.80
C PHE A 133 -19.13 -6.63 16.14
N THR A 134 -18.78 -7.88 16.41
CA THR A 134 -17.86 -8.27 17.48
C THR A 134 -16.54 -8.69 16.83
N LYS A 135 -15.43 -8.16 17.35
CA LYS A 135 -14.09 -8.47 16.82
C LYS A 135 -13.75 -9.95 16.99
N ASN A 136 -13.09 -10.53 15.99
CA ASN A 136 -12.47 -11.86 16.05
C ASN A 136 -13.43 -13.00 16.43
N ASP A 137 -14.72 -12.82 16.16
CA ASP A 137 -15.78 -13.71 16.65
C ASP A 137 -16.24 -14.75 15.60
N LEU A 138 -15.66 -14.69 14.40
CA LEU A 138 -15.81 -15.68 13.34
C LEU A 138 -14.44 -16.26 13.00
N VAL A 139 -14.35 -17.59 13.03
CA VAL A 139 -13.18 -18.34 12.58
C VAL A 139 -13.64 -19.35 11.54
N ILE A 140 -13.06 -19.30 10.35
CA ILE A 140 -13.28 -20.29 9.30
C ILE A 140 -12.01 -21.10 9.14
N LYS A 141 -12.14 -22.42 9.30
CA LYS A 141 -11.02 -23.36 9.21
C LYS A 141 -10.90 -23.96 7.82
N ASP A 142 -9.69 -24.36 7.46
CA ASP A 142 -9.41 -25.09 6.22
C ASP A 142 -9.98 -24.39 4.97
N MET A 143 -9.61 -23.13 4.76
CA MET A 143 -9.97 -22.36 3.57
C MET A 143 -8.74 -21.87 2.82
N GLU A 144 -8.90 -21.54 1.55
CA GLU A 144 -7.86 -20.82 0.83
C GLU A 144 -7.77 -19.38 1.35
N VAL A 145 -6.60 -19.02 1.88
CA VAL A 145 -6.25 -17.67 2.34
C VAL A 145 -5.15 -17.09 1.44
N PRO A 146 -5.00 -15.76 1.36
CA PRO A 146 -3.94 -15.16 0.56
C PRO A 146 -2.54 -15.59 1.01
N SER A 147 -1.62 -15.57 0.05
CA SER A 147 -0.20 -15.84 0.20
C SER A 147 0.54 -14.79 -0.63
N THR A 148 1.20 -13.87 0.06
CA THR A 148 1.62 -12.59 -0.52
C THR A 148 3.12 -12.54 -0.76
N PHE A 149 3.52 -11.63 -1.65
CA PHE A 149 4.91 -11.32 -1.93
C PHE A 149 5.10 -9.82 -1.68
N CYS A 150 6.04 -9.47 -0.81
CA CYS A 150 6.35 -8.07 -0.48
C CYS A 150 7.42 -7.49 -1.42
N TYR A 151 8.20 -8.33 -2.10
CA TYR A 151 9.27 -7.89 -2.98
C TYR A 151 8.98 -8.26 -4.44
N LEU A 152 9.27 -7.34 -5.36
CA LEU A 152 9.19 -7.57 -6.80
C LEU A 152 10.14 -8.69 -7.24
N ASP A 153 9.60 -9.62 -8.03
CA ASP A 153 10.41 -10.55 -8.81
C ASP A 153 10.90 -9.86 -10.08
N PHE A 154 12.12 -9.35 -10.05
CA PHE A 154 12.76 -8.71 -11.21
C PHE A 154 13.08 -9.69 -12.35
N ASN A 155 12.94 -11.01 -12.12
CA ASN A 155 13.19 -12.03 -13.15
C ASN A 155 11.93 -12.43 -13.92
N GLY A 156 10.74 -11.92 -13.53
CA GLY A 156 9.52 -11.99 -14.34
C GLY A 156 8.83 -13.35 -14.42
N GLU A 157 9.14 -14.30 -13.53
CA GLU A 157 8.55 -15.65 -13.59
C GLU A 157 7.16 -15.72 -12.94
N ASN A 158 6.85 -14.82 -12.01
CA ASN A 158 5.54 -14.76 -11.35
C ASN A 158 4.63 -13.67 -11.94
N LYS A 159 3.65 -14.08 -12.76
CA LYS A 159 2.62 -13.19 -13.32
C LYS A 159 1.50 -12.82 -12.33
N LYS A 160 1.28 -13.62 -11.27
CA LYS A 160 0.38 -13.29 -10.16
C LYS A 160 1.24 -12.92 -8.95
N LYS A 161 1.06 -11.70 -8.44
CA LYS A 161 1.79 -11.19 -7.26
C LYS A 161 1.16 -11.60 -5.93
N VAL A 162 -0.01 -12.24 -5.95
CA VAL A 162 -0.66 -12.86 -4.78
C VAL A 162 -1.18 -14.24 -5.17
N ASN A 163 -0.84 -15.24 -4.35
CA ASN A 163 -1.28 -16.63 -4.48
C ASN A 163 -2.24 -16.99 -3.33
N SER A 164 -2.72 -18.23 -3.28
CA SER A 164 -3.45 -18.76 -2.13
C SER A 164 -2.75 -19.96 -1.49
N VAL A 165 -3.00 -20.15 -0.19
CA VAL A 165 -2.57 -21.32 0.59
C VAL A 165 -3.73 -21.77 1.46
N ASN A 166 -3.81 -23.06 1.83
CA ASN A 166 -4.81 -23.51 2.80
C ASN A 166 -4.43 -23.07 4.22
N GLY A 167 -5.39 -22.53 4.95
CA GLY A 167 -5.21 -22.10 6.34
C GLY A 167 -6.53 -21.85 7.07
N ASP A 168 -6.39 -21.47 8.33
CA ASP A 168 -7.48 -20.98 9.16
C ASP A 168 -7.45 -19.46 9.17
N MET A 169 -8.63 -18.84 9.20
CA MET A 169 -8.76 -17.38 9.23
C MET A 169 -9.70 -16.95 10.34
N THR A 170 -9.28 -15.92 11.09
CA THR A 170 -10.13 -15.19 12.03
C THR A 170 -10.51 -13.88 11.39
N PHE A 171 -11.80 -13.56 11.38
CA PHE A 171 -12.32 -12.39 10.69
C PHE A 171 -12.41 -11.18 11.62
N ASP A 172 -12.12 -10.00 11.09
CA ASP A 172 -12.09 -8.74 11.83
C ASP A 172 -13.38 -8.39 12.56
N GLY A 173 -14.53 -8.74 11.99
CA GLY A 173 -15.82 -8.44 12.58
C GLY A 173 -16.94 -9.40 12.18
N TYR A 174 -17.78 -9.76 13.15
CA TYR A 174 -18.93 -10.63 12.91
C TYR A 174 -20.15 -10.26 13.77
N ASP A 175 -21.32 -10.19 13.12
CA ASP A 175 -22.64 -10.12 13.75
C ASP A 175 -23.25 -11.54 13.71
N LYS A 176 -23.14 -12.27 14.82
CA LYS A 176 -23.70 -13.61 14.99
C LYS A 176 -25.21 -13.68 14.75
N GLY A 177 -25.94 -12.62 15.11
CA GLY A 177 -27.40 -12.60 15.03
C GLY A 177 -27.90 -12.54 13.59
N LYS A 178 -27.19 -11.81 12.72
CA LYS A 178 -27.52 -11.68 11.30
C LYS A 178 -26.69 -12.57 10.38
N LYS A 179 -25.67 -13.26 10.91
CA LYS A 179 -24.66 -13.99 10.13
C LYS A 179 -23.99 -13.11 9.06
N ILE A 180 -23.59 -11.90 9.46
CA ILE A 180 -22.90 -10.95 8.59
C ILE A 180 -21.51 -10.73 9.18
N GLY A 181 -20.47 -10.88 8.37
CA GLY A 181 -19.09 -10.64 8.78
C GLY A 181 -18.34 -9.75 7.79
N PHE A 182 -17.13 -9.38 8.17
CA PHE A 182 -16.19 -8.77 7.25
C PHE A 182 -14.74 -9.09 7.60
N GLU A 183 -13.89 -8.95 6.59
CA GLU A 183 -12.44 -8.84 6.72
C GLU A 183 -11.99 -7.55 6.04
N PHE A 184 -11.06 -6.82 6.64
CA PHE A 184 -10.34 -5.71 6.03
C PHE A 184 -8.88 -6.09 5.81
N ILE A 185 -8.44 -6.19 4.56
CA ILE A 185 -7.05 -6.47 4.23
C ILE A 185 -6.17 -5.26 4.56
N SER A 186 -5.55 -5.31 5.74
CA SER A 186 -4.59 -4.30 6.20
C SER A 186 -3.18 -4.55 5.64
N LYS A 187 -2.26 -3.63 5.94
CA LYS A 187 -0.84 -3.86 5.72
C LYS A 187 -0.33 -5.03 6.57
N GLU A 188 -0.77 -5.10 7.82
CA GLU A 188 -0.39 -6.11 8.79
C GLU A 188 -0.77 -7.51 8.29
N ASP A 189 -1.98 -7.67 7.74
CA ASP A 189 -2.43 -8.91 7.10
C ASP A 189 -1.58 -9.27 5.89
N TYR A 190 -1.37 -8.31 4.99
CA TYR A 190 -0.58 -8.53 3.79
C TYR A 190 0.85 -8.97 4.15
N VAL A 191 1.45 -8.38 5.19
CA VAL A 191 2.77 -8.79 5.69
C VAL A 191 2.72 -10.12 6.45
N GLY A 192 1.62 -10.40 7.16
CA GLY A 192 1.38 -11.64 7.88
C GLY A 192 1.28 -12.86 6.97
N TRP A 193 0.79 -12.67 5.73
CA TRP A 193 0.67 -13.71 4.71
C TRP A 193 1.89 -13.87 3.81
N LYS A 194 2.98 -13.13 4.08
CA LYS A 194 4.15 -13.15 3.21
C LYS A 194 4.80 -14.53 3.20
N VAL A 195 5.18 -14.97 2.01
CA VAL A 195 6.06 -16.14 1.86
C VAL A 195 7.51 -15.74 1.95
N GLU A 196 8.37 -16.68 2.35
CA GLU A 196 9.81 -16.44 2.34
C GLU A 196 10.29 -16.28 0.90
N GLN A 197 10.76 -15.07 0.59
CA GLN A 197 11.41 -14.77 -0.69
C GLN A 197 12.92 -14.93 -0.50
N GLY A 198 13.57 -15.70 -1.38
CA GLY A 198 15.02 -15.95 -1.34
C GLY A 198 15.90 -14.73 -1.63
N TYR A 199 15.32 -13.54 -1.65
CA TYR A 199 15.95 -12.25 -1.87
C TYR A 199 15.24 -11.18 -1.03
N ARG A 200 15.88 -10.03 -0.87
CA ARG A 200 15.34 -8.86 -0.17
C ARG A 200 15.47 -7.63 -1.03
N SER A 201 14.52 -6.70 -0.89
CA SER A 201 14.53 -5.40 -1.56
C SER A 201 14.48 -4.28 -0.51
N SER A 202 15.00 -3.10 -0.86
CA SER A 202 14.82 -1.87 -0.09
C SER A 202 13.47 -1.20 -0.34
N VAL A 203 12.66 -1.78 -1.22
CA VAL A 203 11.30 -1.36 -1.56
C VAL A 203 10.36 -2.55 -1.36
N GLU A 204 9.32 -2.32 -0.58
CA GLU A 204 8.20 -3.25 -0.40
C GLU A 204 7.02 -2.78 -1.27
N GLU A 205 6.30 -3.75 -1.83
CA GLU A 205 5.03 -3.54 -2.53
C GLU A 205 3.90 -4.26 -1.80
N TYR A 206 2.73 -3.63 -1.78
CA TYR A 206 1.51 -4.13 -1.17
C TYR A 206 0.39 -4.09 -2.21
N LEU A 207 -0.41 -5.16 -2.25
CA LEU A 207 -1.46 -5.40 -3.25
C LEU A 207 -2.72 -5.89 -2.54
N ALA A 208 -3.30 -4.98 -1.75
CA ALA A 208 -4.38 -5.31 -0.85
C ALA A 208 -5.66 -5.68 -1.62
N TYR A 209 -5.91 -5.05 -2.78
CA TYR A 209 -7.04 -5.39 -3.64
C TYR A 209 -6.93 -6.83 -4.18
N GLU A 210 -5.76 -7.21 -4.69
CA GLU A 210 -5.51 -8.55 -5.20
C GLU A 210 -5.58 -9.61 -4.08
N ALA A 211 -5.09 -9.28 -2.87
CA ALA A 211 -5.25 -10.14 -1.71
C ALA A 211 -6.72 -10.28 -1.29
N ALA A 212 -7.52 -9.21 -1.38
CA ALA A 212 -8.96 -9.26 -1.13
C ALA A 212 -9.69 -10.16 -2.14
N GLU A 213 -9.34 -10.07 -3.43
CA GLU A 213 -9.92 -10.94 -4.47
C GLU A 213 -9.59 -12.42 -4.20
N VAL A 214 -8.33 -12.73 -3.88
CA VAL A 214 -7.93 -14.10 -3.53
C VAL A 214 -8.67 -14.62 -2.30
N LEU A 215 -8.82 -13.80 -1.26
CA LEU A 215 -9.56 -14.18 -0.08
C LEU A 215 -11.05 -14.45 -0.39
N ARG A 216 -11.65 -13.57 -1.19
CA ARG A 216 -13.04 -13.68 -1.62
C ARG A 216 -13.26 -14.97 -2.42
N GLU A 217 -12.35 -15.33 -3.33
CA GLU A 217 -12.39 -16.62 -4.02
C GLU A 217 -12.32 -17.80 -3.03
N GLY A 218 -11.47 -17.71 -2.01
CA GLY A 218 -11.36 -18.72 -0.96
C GLY A 218 -12.68 -18.91 -0.18
N LEU A 219 -13.36 -17.81 0.15
CA LEU A 219 -14.68 -17.82 0.79
C LEU A 219 -15.76 -18.48 -0.08
N VAL A 220 -15.80 -18.15 -1.38
CA VAL A 220 -16.74 -18.74 -2.35
C VAL A 220 -16.51 -20.25 -2.45
N LYS A 221 -15.25 -20.69 -2.63
CA LYS A 221 -14.89 -22.11 -2.68
C LYS A 221 -15.26 -22.85 -1.39
N LYS A 222 -15.05 -22.21 -0.25
CA LYS A 222 -15.41 -22.76 1.06
C LYS A 222 -16.91 -22.84 1.28
N LYS A 223 -17.72 -22.10 0.52
CA LYS A 223 -19.17 -21.97 0.67
C LYS A 223 -19.55 -21.52 2.08
N ALA A 224 -18.95 -20.43 2.54
CA ALA A 224 -19.21 -19.92 3.88
C ALA A 224 -20.71 -19.64 4.10
N ASP A 225 -21.22 -20.06 5.27
CA ASP A 225 -22.64 -19.94 5.69
C ASP A 225 -22.93 -18.56 6.35
N ALA A 226 -22.24 -17.52 5.88
CA ALA A 226 -22.41 -16.15 6.36
C ALA A 226 -22.17 -15.18 5.21
N ALA A 227 -22.83 -14.02 5.27
CA ALA A 227 -22.59 -12.95 4.33
C ALA A 227 -21.33 -12.17 4.74
N ILE A 228 -20.22 -12.38 4.03
CA ILE A 228 -18.91 -11.87 4.44
C ILE A 228 -18.38 -10.87 3.41
N GLY A 229 -18.31 -9.60 3.78
CA GLY A 229 -17.65 -8.58 2.96
C GLY A 229 -16.13 -8.66 3.08
N VAL A 230 -15.42 -8.59 1.95
CA VAL A 230 -13.96 -8.41 1.96
C VAL A 230 -13.66 -7.00 1.51
N PHE A 231 -13.05 -6.23 2.40
CA PHE A 231 -12.58 -4.86 2.18
C PHE A 231 -11.07 -4.85 2.12
N TYR A 232 -10.50 -3.80 1.56
CA TYR A 232 -9.04 -3.65 1.48
C TYR A 232 -8.65 -2.21 1.72
N ASP A 233 -7.43 -2.00 2.21
CA ASP A 233 -6.86 -0.66 2.28
C ASP A 233 -6.76 -0.08 0.86
N PRO A 234 -7.44 1.04 0.54
CA PRO A 234 -7.45 1.62 -0.80
C PRO A 234 -6.06 2.02 -1.30
N MET A 235 -5.11 2.32 -0.40
CA MET A 235 -3.71 2.68 -0.65
C MET A 235 -3.47 3.60 -1.86
N GLU A 236 -4.39 4.49 -2.21
CA GLU A 236 -4.28 5.27 -3.45
C GLU A 236 -3.58 6.60 -3.18
N PRO A 237 -2.43 6.88 -3.80
CA PRO A 237 -1.99 8.24 -3.98
C PRO A 237 -2.71 8.77 -5.23
N SER A 238 -3.74 9.63 -5.06
CA SER A 238 -4.61 10.04 -6.18
C SER A 238 -3.80 10.42 -7.44
N PRO A 239 -4.02 9.76 -8.60
CA PRO A 239 -3.27 10.00 -9.83
C PRO A 239 -3.33 11.44 -10.33
N GLU A 240 -4.43 12.15 -10.01
CA GLU A 240 -4.61 13.57 -10.34
C GLU A 240 -3.58 14.48 -9.64
N LYS A 241 -3.01 13.99 -8.54
CA LYS A 241 -1.99 14.65 -7.73
C LYS A 241 -0.58 14.50 -8.29
N PHE A 242 -0.41 13.68 -9.34
CA PHE A 242 0.84 13.51 -10.11
C PHE A 242 0.77 14.08 -11.53
N LYS A 243 -0.10 15.06 -11.78
CA LYS A 243 -0.05 15.81 -13.03
C LYS A 243 1.19 16.72 -13.07
N ASP A 244 1.90 16.71 -14.20
CA ASP A 244 2.97 17.63 -14.56
C ASP A 244 4.23 17.63 -13.65
N ASN A 245 4.63 16.49 -13.09
CA ASN A 245 5.81 16.37 -12.20
C ASN A 245 5.78 17.32 -10.98
N LYS A 246 4.60 17.84 -10.63
CA LYS A 246 4.41 18.65 -9.43
C LYS A 246 3.90 17.76 -8.31
N ILE A 247 4.75 17.55 -7.31
CA ILE A 247 4.33 17.06 -6.02
C ILE A 247 3.48 18.18 -5.42
N TYR A 248 2.16 18.05 -5.46
CA TYR A 248 1.31 18.87 -4.60
C TYR A 248 1.57 18.41 -3.15
N ASP A 249 1.74 19.39 -2.26
CA ASP A 249 1.99 19.13 -0.85
C ASP A 249 0.66 18.67 -0.23
N PHE A 250 0.51 17.35 -0.01
CA PHE A 250 -0.63 16.80 0.72
C PHE A 250 -0.20 16.47 2.12
N THR A 251 -1.07 16.77 3.07
CA THR A 251 -0.84 16.31 4.43
C THR A 251 -1.20 14.83 4.55
N GLU A 252 -0.56 14.15 5.48
CA GLU A 252 -0.92 12.78 5.85
C GLU A 252 -2.41 12.67 6.25
N GLU A 253 -2.96 13.72 6.86
CA GLU A 253 -4.38 13.80 7.24
C GLU A 253 -5.30 13.80 6.01
N GLU A 254 -4.95 14.53 4.95
CA GLU A 254 -5.74 14.55 3.71
C GLU A 254 -5.74 13.19 3.02
N LEU A 255 -4.59 12.52 2.95
CA LEU A 255 -4.46 11.18 2.39
C LEU A 255 -5.22 10.14 3.24
N ARG A 256 -5.09 10.21 4.58
CA ARG A 256 -5.85 9.35 5.50
C ARG A 256 -7.34 9.53 5.35
N LYS A 257 -7.82 10.77 5.22
CA LYS A 257 -9.23 11.09 5.00
C LYS A 257 -9.72 10.52 3.67
N GLU A 258 -8.94 10.67 2.60
CA GLU A 258 -9.27 10.12 1.29
C GLU A 258 -9.37 8.58 1.31
N ALA A 259 -8.40 7.90 1.94
CA ALA A 259 -8.43 6.46 2.14
C ALA A 259 -9.66 6.03 2.97
N THR A 260 -9.97 6.78 4.04
CA THR A 260 -11.15 6.54 4.88
C THR A 260 -12.45 6.68 4.09
N ASP A 261 -12.57 7.70 3.23
CA ASP A 261 -13.75 7.93 2.41
C ASP A 261 -13.92 6.82 1.35
N LYS A 262 -12.82 6.31 0.78
CA LYS A 262 -12.83 5.17 -0.16
C LYS A 262 -13.21 3.87 0.53
N LEU A 263 -12.65 3.56 1.70
CA LEU A 263 -13.07 2.40 2.50
C LEU A 263 -14.57 2.48 2.82
N ARG A 264 -15.06 3.66 3.21
CA ARG A 264 -16.49 3.89 3.43
C ARG A 264 -17.33 3.62 2.19
N GLY A 265 -16.80 3.94 1.00
CA GLY A 265 -17.39 3.56 -0.29
C GLY A 265 -17.57 2.06 -0.43
N GLN A 266 -16.52 1.27 -0.19
CA GLN A 266 -16.57 -0.20 -0.24
C GLN A 266 -17.66 -0.75 0.71
N VAL A 267 -17.72 -0.22 1.94
CA VAL A 267 -18.70 -0.66 2.96
C VAL A 267 -20.13 -0.33 2.54
N ARG A 268 -20.36 0.86 1.95
CA ARG A 268 -21.70 1.26 1.49
C ARG A 268 -22.18 0.39 0.33
N ASP A 269 -21.29 0.00 -0.57
CA ASP A 269 -21.64 -0.90 -1.66
C ASP A 269 -21.96 -2.30 -1.13
N PHE A 270 -21.20 -2.80 -0.15
CA PHE A 270 -21.54 -4.04 0.56
C PHE A 270 -22.91 -3.99 1.24
N LEU A 271 -23.21 -2.92 1.99
CA LEU A 271 -24.52 -2.75 2.63
C LEU A 271 -25.65 -2.65 1.60
N SER A 272 -25.40 -1.98 0.47
CA SER A 272 -26.35 -1.91 -0.65
C SER A 272 -26.58 -3.27 -1.29
N TRP A 273 -25.53 -4.08 -1.41
CA TRP A 273 -25.61 -5.46 -1.88
C TRP A 273 -26.40 -6.33 -0.90
N LEU A 274 -26.14 -6.26 0.40
CA LEU A 274 -26.89 -6.99 1.43
C LEU A 274 -28.39 -6.69 1.34
N LYS A 275 -28.74 -5.40 1.18
CA LYS A 275 -30.12 -4.96 1.00
C LYS A 275 -30.73 -5.49 -0.30
N ALA A 276 -29.98 -5.48 -1.40
CA ALA A 276 -30.43 -6.01 -2.68
C ALA A 276 -30.66 -7.53 -2.65
N GLN A 277 -29.90 -8.26 -1.83
CA GLN A 277 -30.10 -9.70 -1.58
C GLN A 277 -31.22 -9.99 -0.56
N GLY A 278 -31.81 -8.97 0.07
CA GLY A 278 -32.83 -9.14 1.12
C GLY A 278 -32.29 -9.73 2.42
N ILE A 279 -30.99 -9.59 2.68
CA ILE A 279 -30.34 -10.02 3.93
C ILE A 279 -30.62 -9.00 5.05
N ILE A 280 -30.73 -7.71 4.68
CA ILE A 280 -31.09 -6.59 5.57
C ILE A 280 -32.17 -5.70 4.96
#